data_AF-A0A350X6R5-F1
#
_entry.id   AF-A0A350X6R5-F1
#
_cell.length_a   1.000
_cell.length_b   1.000
_cell.length_c   1.000
_cell.angle_alpha   90.00
_cell.angle_beta   90.00
_cell.angle_gamma   90.00
#
_symmetry.space_group_name_H-M   'P 1'
#
loop_
_entity.id
_entity.type
_entity.pdbx_description
1 polymer ?
#
loop_
_entity_poly.entity_id
_entity_poly.type
_entity_poly.pdbx_seq_one_letter_code
_entity_poly.pdbx_strand_id
1 'polypeptide(L)'
;MHNKWNSSSLKLLTIVILVIGIFFRFLNLDTKVYWPDETFTSMRIAGYTEKEVIETIYQGQVIRLEDLQKYQRLNSEKGIGDTIKGLAIEEPQHTP
;
A
#
# COMPACT_ATOMS: atom_id res chain seq x y z
N MET A 1 43.96 -16.56 28.56
CA MET A 1 43.20 -17.26 27.48
C MET A 1 42.67 -16.20 26.51
N HIS A 2 43.37 -15.97 25.39
CA HIS A 2 42.91 -15.02 24.37
C HIS A 2 42.05 -15.78 23.35
N ASN A 3 40.73 -15.53 23.39
CA ASN A 3 39.76 -16.12 22.46
C ASN A 3 39.96 -15.43 21.09
N LYS A 4 40.82 -16.00 20.23
CA LYS A 4 41.00 -15.53 18.86
C LYS A 4 39.75 -15.88 18.07
N TRP A 5 38.77 -14.98 18.06
CA TRP A 5 37.63 -15.10 17.15
C TRP A 5 38.16 -15.11 15.72
N ASN A 6 38.02 -16.25 15.04
CA ASN A 6 38.38 -16.38 13.64
C ASN A 6 37.59 -15.34 12.84
N SER A 7 38.29 -14.44 12.14
CA SER A 7 37.65 -13.35 11.38
C SER A 7 36.65 -13.85 10.34
N SER A 8 36.84 -15.08 9.83
CA SER A 8 35.90 -15.78 8.95
C SER A 8 34.57 -16.10 9.63
N SER A 9 34.58 -16.48 10.92
CA SER A 9 33.36 -16.76 11.68
C SER A 9 32.57 -15.49 11.99
N LEU A 10 33.26 -14.38 12.24
CA LEU A 10 32.62 -13.07 12.45
C LEU A 10 31.97 -12.56 11.15
N LYS A 11 32.65 -12.72 10.00
CA LYS A 11 32.08 -12.38 8.68
C LYS A 11 30.82 -13.19 8.37
N LEU A 12 30.85 -14.50 8.67
CA LEU A 12 29.69 -15.38 8.46
C LEU A 12 28.52 -14.95 9.36
N LEU A 13 28.78 -14.64 10.63
CA LEU A 13 27.78 -14.12 11.55
C LEU A 13 27.12 -12.84 11.01
N THR A 14 27.91 -11.88 10.53
CA THR A 14 27.40 -10.63 9.96
C THR A 14 26.52 -10.88 8.73
N ILE A 15 26.91 -11.79 7.84
CA ILE A 15 26.11 -12.15 6.67
C ILE A 15 24.78 -12.76 7.09
N VAL A 16 24.79 -13.67 8.07
CA VAL A 16 23.56 -14.29 8.58
C VAL A 16 22.62 -13.25 9.18
N ILE A 17 23.12 -12.31 9.99
CA ILE A 17 22.32 -11.23 10.57
C ILE A 17 21.73 -10.33 9.48
N LEU A 18 22.49 -10.00 8.44
CA LEU A 18 22.00 -9.21 7.31
C LEU A 18 20.87 -9.94 6.55
N VAL A 19 21.06 -11.22 6.24
CA VAL A 19 20.03 -12.02 5.55
C VAL A 19 18.76 -12.11 6.38
N ILE A 20 18.89 -12.33 7.69
CA ILE A 20 17.76 -12.38 8.61
C ILE A 20 17.04 -11.02 8.68
N GLY A 21 17.78 -9.92 8.79
CA GLY A 21 17.19 -8.57 8.82
C GLY A 21 16.48 -8.20 7.53
N ILE A 22 17.04 -8.60 6.38
CA ILE A 22 16.41 -8.47 5.06
C ILE A 22 15.13 -9.30 5.04
N PHE A 23 15.17 -10.57 5.43
CA PHE A 23 14.00 -11.44 5.45
C PHE A 23 12.86 -10.90 6.33
N PHE A 24 13.18 -10.46 7.56
CA PHE A 24 12.20 -9.83 8.45
C PHE A 24 11.61 -8.54 7.91
N ARG A 25 12.35 -7.78 7.08
CA ARG A 25 11.82 -6.59 6.42
C ARG A 25 10.75 -6.92 5.38
N PHE A 26 10.80 -8.10 4.77
CA PHE A 26 9.80 -8.55 3.80
C PHE A 26 8.60 -9.26 4.45
N LEU A 27 8.79 -9.90 5.61
CA LEU A 27 7.72 -10.65 6.30
C LEU A 27 6.52 -9.80 6.76
N ASN A 28 6.72 -8.50 6.99
CA ASN A 28 5.66 -7.57 7.44
C ASN A 28 5.21 -6.58 6.36
N LEU A 29 5.50 -6.85 5.08
CA LEU A 29 4.96 -6.03 3.98
C LEU A 29 3.44 -6.15 3.87
N ASP A 30 2.88 -7.31 4.23
CA ASP A 30 1.44 -7.58 4.21
C ASP A 30 0.68 -6.78 5.28
N THR A 31 1.32 -6.52 6.44
CA THR A 31 0.73 -5.76 7.55
C THR A 31 1.05 -4.28 7.52
N LYS A 32 1.64 -3.76 6.43
CA LYS A 32 1.93 -2.34 6.34
C LYS A 32 0.59 -1.61 6.38
N VAL A 33 0.35 -0.88 7.47
CA VAL A 33 -0.90 -0.14 7.70
C VAL A 33 -1.10 0.78 6.51
N TYR A 34 -2.03 0.41 5.63
CA TYR A 34 -2.38 1.20 4.46
C TYR A 34 -2.96 2.52 4.98
N TRP A 35 -2.21 3.60 4.81
CA TRP A 35 -2.62 4.87 5.39
C TRP A 35 -3.81 5.45 4.63
N PRO A 36 -4.70 6.23 5.29
CA PRO A 36 -5.85 6.84 4.63
C PRO A 36 -5.46 7.59 3.34
N ASP A 37 -4.33 8.29 3.34
CA ASP A 37 -3.82 9.06 2.19
C ASP A 37 -3.44 8.17 0.98
N GLU A 38 -2.82 7.00 1.23
CA GLU A 38 -2.55 5.98 0.19
C GLU A 38 -3.86 5.37 -0.34
N THR A 39 -4.89 5.32 0.52
CA THR A 39 -6.22 4.83 0.17
C THR A 39 -6.94 5.76 -0.81
N PHE A 40 -6.90 7.06 -0.56
CA PHE A 40 -7.49 8.07 -1.46
C PHE A 40 -6.75 8.13 -2.80
N THR A 41 -5.42 8.04 -2.77
CA THR A 41 -4.62 8.02 -4.00
C THR A 41 -4.95 6.81 -4.88
N SER A 42 -5.03 5.62 -4.29
CA SER A 42 -5.37 4.39 -5.03
C SER A 42 -6.81 4.40 -5.54
N MET A 43 -7.74 4.99 -4.78
CA MET A 43 -9.13 5.23 -5.19
C MET A 43 -9.24 6.09 -6.43
N ARG A 44 -8.51 7.21 -6.45
CA ARG A 44 -8.46 8.12 -7.60
C ARG A 44 -7.86 7.44 -8.82
N ILE A 45 -6.76 6.71 -8.65
CA ILE A 45 -6.13 5.95 -9.75
C ILE A 45 -7.10 4.92 -10.32
N ALA A 46 -7.90 4.25 -9.48
CA ALA A 46 -8.94 3.32 -9.90
C ALA A 46 -10.16 3.98 -10.57
N GLY A 47 -10.22 5.32 -10.64
CA GLY A 47 -11.30 6.06 -11.30
C GLY A 47 -12.53 6.32 -10.44
N TYR A 48 -12.42 6.13 -9.13
CA TYR A 48 -13.49 6.42 -8.18
C TYR A 48 -13.29 7.78 -7.52
N THR A 49 -14.42 8.45 -7.26
CA THR A 49 -14.46 9.67 -6.46
C THR A 49 -14.72 9.34 -4.99
N GLU A 50 -14.18 10.13 -4.08
CA GLU A 50 -14.40 10.02 -2.64
C GLU A 50 -15.90 10.00 -2.31
N LYS A 51 -16.70 10.85 -2.98
CA LYS A 51 -18.15 10.91 -2.79
C LYS A 51 -18.85 9.60 -3.16
N GLU A 52 -18.53 9.01 -4.32
CA GLU A 52 -19.10 7.72 -4.73
C GLU A 52 -18.77 6.61 -3.72
N VAL A 53 -17.54 6.59 -3.21
CA VAL A 53 -17.10 5.56 -2.26
C VAL A 53 -17.76 5.74 -0.89
N ILE A 54 -17.83 6.96 -0.37
CA ILE A 54 -18.50 7.23 0.91
C ILE A 54 -19.99 6.89 0.82
N GLU A 55 -20.70 7.30 -0.25
CA GLU A 55 -22.12 6.96 -0.41
C GLU A 55 -22.37 5.44 -0.51
N THR A 56 -21.43 4.69 -1.10
CA THR A 56 -21.58 3.24 -1.27
C THR A 56 -21.23 2.45 -0.01
N ILE A 57 -20.17 2.86 0.71
CA ILE A 57 -19.63 2.10 1.83
C ILE A 57 -20.25 2.52 3.17
N TYR A 58 -20.64 3.78 3.32
CA TYR A 58 -21.15 4.34 4.59
C TYR A 58 -22.65 4.05 4.81
N GLN A 59 -23.06 2.80 4.57
CA GLN A 59 -24.44 2.32 4.70
C GLN A 59 -24.74 1.71 6.09
N GLY A 60 -23.88 1.95 7.09
CA GLY A 60 -24.04 1.43 8.45
C GLY A 60 -23.69 -0.05 8.62
N GLN A 61 -23.04 -0.66 7.62
CA GLN A 61 -22.58 -2.04 7.63
C GLN A 61 -21.10 -2.14 8.02
N VAL A 62 -20.69 -3.30 8.56
CA VAL A 62 -19.28 -3.58 8.87
C VAL A 62 -18.51 -3.68 7.55
N ILE A 63 -17.61 -2.73 7.33
CA ILE A 63 -16.80 -2.65 6.12
C ILE A 63 -15.68 -3.70 6.21
N ARG A 64 -15.64 -4.64 5.26
CA ARG A 64 -14.54 -5.61 5.18
C ARG A 64 -13.44 -5.09 4.26
N LEU A 65 -12.21 -5.58 4.45
CA LEU A 65 -11.07 -5.19 3.62
C LEU A 65 -11.29 -5.50 2.13
N GLU A 66 -11.98 -6.60 1.83
CA GLU A 66 -12.36 -7.01 0.48
C GLU A 66 -13.30 -6.01 -0.23
N ASP A 67 -14.19 -5.35 0.52
CA ASP A 67 -15.09 -4.33 -0.03
C ASP A 67 -14.30 -3.06 -0.41
N LEU A 68 -13.27 -2.73 0.36
CA LEU A 68 -12.37 -1.60 0.09
C LEU A 68 -11.38 -1.89 -1.05
N GLN A 69 -10.94 -3.14 -1.20
CA GLN A 69 -10.01 -3.55 -2.25
C GLN A 69 -10.55 -3.29 -3.66
N LYS A 70 -11.88 -3.35 -3.86
CA LYS A 70 -12.52 -3.02 -5.14
C LYS A 70 -12.19 -1.59 -5.60
N TYR A 71 -12.12 -0.66 -4.65
CA TYR A 71 -11.83 0.74 -4.92
C TYR A 71 -10.34 1.05 -5.01
N GLN A 72 -9.46 0.13 -4.58
CA GLN A 72 -8.01 0.35 -4.57
C GLN A 72 -7.29 -0.36 -5.74
N ARG A 73 -8.03 -1.03 -6.63
CA ARG A 73 -7.48 -1.76 -7.77
C ARG A 73 -8.13 -1.29 -9.06
N LEU A 74 -7.35 -1.31 -10.14
CA LEU A 74 -7.88 -1.12 -11.48
C LEU A 74 -8.93 -2.21 -11.75
N ASN A 75 -10.10 -1.79 -12.17
CA ASN A 75 -11.23 -2.67 -12.46
C ASN A 75 -11.71 -2.43 -13.89
N SER A 76 -12.38 -3.41 -14.49
CA SER A 76 -13.00 -3.25 -15.81
C SER A 76 -14.22 -2.33 -15.81
N GLU A 77 -14.74 -1.97 -14.63
CA GLU A 77 -15.91 -1.09 -14.48
C GLU A 77 -15.61 0.40 -14.71
N LYS A 78 -14.38 0.86 -14.44
CA LYS A 78 -13.96 2.26 -14.54
C LYS A 78 -12.67 2.35 -15.36
N GLY A 79 -12.66 3.22 -16.37
CA GLY A 79 -11.52 3.39 -17.27
C GLY A 79 -10.64 4.58 -16.92
N ILE A 80 -9.54 4.73 -17.65
CA ILE A 80 -8.61 5.88 -17.52
C ILE A 80 -9.35 7.23 -17.73
N GLY A 81 -10.40 7.25 -18.56
CA GLY A 81 -11.23 8.44 -18.77
C GLY A 81 -12.02 8.85 -17.51
N ASP A 82 -12.44 7.89 -16.69
CA ASP A 82 -13.11 8.17 -15.42
C ASP A 82 -12.12 8.66 -14.37
N THR A 83 -10.89 8.14 -14.37
CA THR A 83 -9.76 8.68 -13.57
C THR A 83 -9.50 10.15 -13.90
N ILE A 84 -9.38 10.52 -15.17
CA ILE A 84 -9.14 11.91 -15.58
C ILE A 84 -10.30 12.82 -15.17
N LYS A 85 -11.55 12.36 -15.33
CA LYS A 85 -12.73 13.13 -14.89
C LYS A 85 -12.77 13.29 -13.37
N GLY A 86 -12.48 12.23 -12.62
CA GLY A 86 -12.43 12.26 -11.15
C GLY A 86 -11.38 13.25 -10.65
N LEU A 87 -10.16 13.21 -11.21
CA LEU A 87 -9.10 14.15 -10.89
C LEU A 87 -9.49 15.60 -11.22
N ALA A 88 -10.13 15.83 -12.37
CA ALA A 88 -10.60 17.17 -12.74
C ALA A 88 -11.70 17.72 -11.81
N ILE A 89 -12.51 16.85 -11.21
CA ILE A 89 -13.59 17.22 -10.28
C ILE A 89 -13.08 17.43 -8.86
N GLU A 90 -12.19 16.57 -8.38
CA GLU A 90 -11.76 16.56 -6.97
C GLU A 90 -10.49 17.36 -6.72
N GLU A 91 -9.60 17.45 -7.70
CA GLU A 91 -8.33 18.18 -7.60
C GLU A 91 -8.11 19.15 -8.77
N PRO A 92 -9.06 20.08 -9.05
CA PRO A 92 -8.89 21.05 -10.14
C PRO A 92 -7.68 21.98 -9.94
N GLN A 93 -7.17 22.08 -8.71
CA GLN A 93 -5.96 22.82 -8.35
C GLN A 93 -4.64 22.13 -8.73
N HIS A 94 -4.64 20.84 -9.06
CA HIS A 94 -3.45 20.13 -9.54
C HIS A 94 -3.54 19.98 -11.06
N THR A 95 -2.72 20.75 -11.79
CA THR A 95 -2.59 20.61 -13.25
C THR A 95 -2.09 19.20 -13.61
N PRO A 96 -2.63 18.58 -14.67
CA PRO A 96 -2.34 17.20 -15.05
C PRO A 96 -0.89 16.97 -15.49
#